data_AF-A0A953RRD8-F1
#
_entry.id   AF-A0A953RRD8-F1
#
_cell.length_a   1.000
_cell.length_b   1.000
_cell.length_c   1.000
_cell.angle_alpha   90.00
_cell.angle_beta   90.00
_cell.angle_gamma   90.00
#
_symmetry.space_group_name_H-M   'P 1'
#
loop_
_entity.id
_entity.type
_entity.pdbx_description
1 polymer ?
#
loop_
_entity_poly.entity_id
_entity_poly.type
_entity_poly.pdbx_seq_one_letter_code
_entity_poly.pdbx_strand_id
1 'polypeptide(L)' 'MRWDAIDGVATKVSPQNFHRTDLRRSVDGSLKRLGVDRIDLLQLHEPNPFISIDETMGTLATLVDAGQIR' A
#
# COMPACT_ATOMS: atom_id res chain seq x y z
N MET A 1 -16.19 -23.57 14.84
CA MET A 1 -16.60 -22.26 14.28
C MET A 1 -15.49 -21.83 13.36
N ARG A 2 -15.69 -21.98 12.04
CA ARG A 2 -14.73 -21.65 11.00
C ARG A 2 -15.27 -20.37 10.39
N TRP A 3 -14.54 -19.26 10.53
CA TRP A 3 -14.78 -18.10 9.68
C TRP A 3 -14.19 -18.52 8.34
N ASP A 4 -15.04 -18.80 7.35
CA ASP A 4 -14.57 -19.02 5.99
C ASP A 4 -13.74 -17.78 5.62
N ALA A 5 -12.46 -18.03 5.37
CA ALA A 5 -11.40 -17.05 5.53
C ALA A 5 -11.67 -15.76 4.75
N ILE A 6 -11.36 -14.62 5.36
CA ILE A 6 -11.13 -13.40 4.60
C ILE A 6 -9.83 -13.66 3.82
N ASP A 7 -9.96 -14.23 2.63
CA ASP A 7 -8.84 -14.43 1.72
C ASP A 7 -8.44 -13.06 1.18
N GLY A 8 -7.53 -12.38 1.90
CA GLY A 8 -7.01 -11.08 1.51
C GLY A 8 -5.89 -10.59 2.41
N VAL A 9 -4.91 -9.90 1.81
CA VAL A 9 -3.77 -9.30 2.50
C VAL A 9 -3.99 -7.81 2.66
N ALA A 10 -4.13 -7.37 3.91
CA ALA A 10 -4.13 -5.96 4.27
C ALA A 10 -2.76 -5.57 4.85
N THR A 11 -2.26 -4.40 4.49
CA THR A 11 -1.07 -3.81 5.10
C THR A 11 -1.17 -2.30 5.15
N LYS A 12 -0.21 -1.67 5.83
CA LYS A 12 -0.17 -0.23 6.06
C LYS A 12 1.22 0.33 5.77
N VAL A 13 1.25 1.55 5.26
CA VAL A 13 2.48 2.28 5.00
C VAL A 13 2.66 3.41 6.00
N SER A 14 3.88 3.55 6.53
CA SER A 14 4.26 4.64 7.43
C SER A 14 4.10 6.00 6.74
N PRO A 15 3.62 7.05 7.44
CA PRO A 15 3.50 8.42 6.92
C PRO A 15 4.81 8.99 6.37
N GLN A 16 5.95 8.52 6.89
CA GLN A 16 7.28 8.95 6.44
C GLN A 16 7.59 8.52 5.00
N ASN A 17 6.85 7.55 4.46
CA ASN A 17 7.08 6.99 3.13
C ASN A 17 6.04 7.45 2.10
N PHE A 18 5.35 8.58 2.31
CA PHE A 18 4.28 9.02 1.40
C PHE A 18 4.79 9.71 0.12
N HIS A 19 6.09 10.03 0.05
CA HIS A 19 6.71 10.48 -1.21
C HIS A 19 6.72 9.34 -2.22
N ARG A 20 6.60 9.70 -3.51
CA ARG A 20 6.44 8.74 -4.62
C ARG A 20 7.44 7.58 -4.57
N THR A 21 8.73 7.89 -4.42
CA THR A 21 9.80 6.88 -4.45
C THR A 21 9.76 5.97 -3.21
N ASP A 22 9.50 6.54 -2.04
CA ASP A 22 9.47 5.80 -0.78
C ASP A 22 8.22 4.92 -0.66
N LEU A 23 7.09 5.38 -1.21
CA LEU A 23 5.83 4.64 -1.25
C LEU A 23 5.97 3.40 -2.11
N ARG A 24 6.51 3.55 -3.33
CA ARG A 24 6.79 2.42 -4.24
C ARG A 24 7.73 1.41 -3.58
N ARG A 25 8.84 1.89 -3.00
CA ARG A 25 9.80 1.03 -2.28
C ARG A 25 9.14 0.30 -1.10
N SER A 26 8.23 0.95 -0.39
CA SER A 26 7.50 0.34 0.72
C SER A 26 6.58 -0.79 0.23
N VAL A 27 5.82 -0.54 -0.85
CA VAL A 27 4.92 -1.53 -1.45
C VAL A 27 5.69 -2.74 -2.00
N ASP A 28 6.73 -2.51 -2.80
CA ASP A 28 7.57 -3.60 -3.32
C ASP A 28 8.19 -4.44 -2.18
N GLY A 29 8.64 -3.77 -1.12
CA GLY A 29 9.15 -4.43 0.07
C GLY A 29 8.08 -5.23 0.82
N SER A 30 6.84 -4.74 0.88
CA SER A 30 5.73 -5.46 1.51
C SER A 30 5.37 -6.71 0.73
N LEU A 31 5.19 -6.60 -0.59
CA LEU A 31 4.92 -7.73 -1.49
C LEU A 31 5.97 -8.83 -1.31
N LYS A 32 7.26 -8.45 -1.35
CA LYS A 32 8.38 -9.39 -1.17
C LYS A 32 8.37 -10.10 0.20
N ARG A 33 8.12 -9.37 1.29
CA ARG A 33 8.15 -9.94 2.65
C ARG A 33 6.94 -10.84 2.95
N LEU A 34 5.80 -10.49 2.37
CA LEU A 34 4.55 -11.25 2.53
C LEU A 34 4.48 -12.43 1.56
N GLY A 35 5.31 -12.46 0.52
CA GLY A 35 5.33 -13.53 -0.47
C GLY A 35 4.08 -13.52 -1.35
N VAL A 36 3.54 -12.33 -1.64
CA VAL A 36 2.34 -12.15 -2.46
C VAL A 36 2.61 -11.16 -3.58
N ASP A 37 1.90 -11.31 -4.68
CA ASP A 37 2.03 -10.43 -5.85
C ASP A 37 1.10 -9.20 -5.79
N ARG A 38 0.12 -9.21 -4.88
CA ARG A 38 -0.85 -8.13 -4.72
C ARG A 38 -1.26 -7.91 -3.25
N ILE A 39 -1.52 -6.66 -2.89
CA ILE A 39 -2.13 -6.23 -1.63
C ILE A 39 -3.61 -5.92 -1.87
N ASP A 40 -4.50 -6.49 -1.07
CA ASP A 40 -5.95 -6.30 -1.23
C ASP A 40 -6.47 -5.02 -0.55
N LEU A 41 -5.74 -4.51 0.44
CA LEU A 41 -6.02 -3.23 1.09
C LEU A 41 -4.70 -2.61 1.58
N LEU A 42 -4.31 -1.49 0.97
CA LEU A 42 -3.21 -0.66 1.47
C LEU A 42 -3.78 0.56 2.20
N GLN A 43 -3.48 0.69 3.49
CA GLN A 43 -3.88 1.85 4.28
C GLN A 43 -2.70 2.81 4.48
N LEU A 44 -2.98 4.11 4.35
CA LEU A 44 -2.12 5.15 4.93
C LEU A 44 -2.26 5.05 6.45
N HIS A 45 -1.16 4.79 7.16
CA HIS A 45 -1.22 4.48 8.60
C HIS A 45 -1.75 5.65 9.45
N GLU A 46 -1.40 6.88 9.04
CA GLU A 46 -1.85 8.14 9.63
C GLU A 46 -1.65 9.27 8.61
N PRO A 47 -2.31 10.44 8.75
CA PRO A 47 -2.08 11.58 7.88
C PRO A 47 -0.64 12.12 7.99
N ASN A 48 -0.08 12.60 6.88
CA ASN A 48 1.16 13.36 6.86
C ASN A 48 0.92 14.74 6.22
N PRO A 49 0.90 15.85 6.98
CA PRO A 49 0.61 17.18 6.43
C PRO A 49 1.79 17.79 5.64
N PHE A 50 2.98 17.18 5.70
CA PHE A 50 4.18 17.70 5.04
C PHE A 50 4.39 17.16 3.61
N ILE A 51 3.59 16.17 3.20
CA ILE A 51 3.67 15.55 1.88
C ILE A 51 2.36 15.84 1.14
N SER A 52 2.48 16.26 -0.13
CA SER A 52 1.31 16.56 -0.94
C SER A 52 0.42 15.34 -1.09
N ILE A 53 -0.85 15.47 -0.73
CA ILE A 53 -1.82 14.39 -0.89
C ILE A 53 -1.96 13.98 -2.36
N ASP A 54 -1.85 14.92 -3.31
CA ASP A 54 -1.92 14.63 -4.74
C ASP A 54 -0.74 13.76 -5.20
N GLU A 55 0.45 13.97 -4.64
CA GLU A 55 1.62 13.13 -4.91
C GLU A 55 1.39 11.69 -4.44
N THR A 56 0.91 11.55 -3.20
CA THR A 56 0.61 10.25 -2.58
C THR A 56 -0.49 9.53 -3.33
N MET A 57 -1.63 10.20 -3.59
CA MET A 57 -2.78 9.62 -4.28
C MET A 57 -2.47 9.28 -5.73
N GLY A 58 -1.72 10.13 -6.46
CA GLY A 58 -1.29 9.82 -7.82
C GLY A 58 -0.34 8.61 -7.87
N THR A 59 0.49 8.43 -6.84
CA THR A 59 1.35 7.25 -6.73
C THR A 59 0.53 6.00 -6.39
N LEU A 60 -0.43 6.08 -5.47
CA LEU A 60 -1.36 4.99 -5.16
C LEU A 60 -2.16 4.57 -6.40
N ALA A 61 -2.69 5.52 -7.18
CA ALA A 61 -3.38 5.24 -8.43
C ALA A 61 -2.48 4.48 -9.42
N THR A 62 -1.22 4.90 -9.57
CA THR A 62 -0.25 4.18 -10.43
C THR A 62 -0.03 2.73 -9.97
N LEU A 63 -0.03 2.48 -8.65
CA LEU A 63 0.17 1.14 -8.08
C LEU A 63 -1.08 0.25 -8.22
N VAL A 64 -2.28 0.85 -8.17
CA VAL A 64 -3.56 0.17 -8.49
C VAL A 64 -3.60 -0.19 -9.97
N ASP A 65 -3.26 0.73 -10.86
CA ASP A 65 -3.21 0.50 -12.31
C ASP A 65 -2.19 -0.60 -12.66
N ALA A 66 -1.09 -0.69 -11.92
CA ALA A 66 -0.09 -1.75 -12.06
C ALA A 66 -0.54 -3.11 -11.48
N GLY A 67 -1.69 -3.19 -10.82
CA GLY A 67 -2.22 -4.41 -10.21
C GLY A 67 -1.53 -4.83 -8.91
N GLN A 68 -0.63 -4.00 -8.36
CA GLN A 68 0.06 -4.26 -7.10
C GLN A 68 -0.87 -4.07 -5.88
N ILE A 69 -1.92 -3.28 -6.05
CA ILE A 69 -2.96 -2.98 -5.05
C ILE A 69 -4.34 -3.18 -5.69
N ARG A 70 -5.32 -3.69 -4.92
CA ARG A 70 -6.73 -3.83 -5.34
C ARG A 70 -7.58 -2.62 -4.99
#